data_AF-A0A5S4W2R0-F1
#
_entry.id   AF-A0A5S4W2R0-F1
#
_cell.length_a   1.000
_cell.length_b   1.000
_cell.length_c   1.000
_cell.angle_alpha   90.00
_cell.angle_beta   90.00
_cell.angle_gamma   90.00
#
_symmetry.space_group_name_H-M   'P 1'
#
loop_
_entity.id
_entity.type
_entity.pdbx_description
1 polymer ?
#
loop_
_entity_poly.entity_id
_entity_poly.type
_entity_poly.pdbx_seq_one_letter_code
_entity_poly.pdbx_strand_id
1 'polypeptide(L)'
;MCIRFEEFLEENSDTPLYPAEICAAVGAAERTLRAACEDHVGMGPIRYLALRRMHLVRRALLRSHSSTATVTRIATDHGSWELGRFAVAYRALFGESPSVTLQRRPERRDNRSNRPSSLTGTV
;
A
#
# COMPACT_ATOMS: atom_id res chain seq x y z
N MET A 1 -9.75 -8.22 -23.72
CA MET A 1 -9.51 -6.87 -23.16
C MET A 1 -9.10 -6.94 -21.69
N CYS A 2 -9.70 -7.82 -20.87
CA CYS A 2 -9.32 -8.01 -19.45
C CYS A 2 -7.83 -8.38 -19.25
N ILE A 3 -7.26 -9.23 -20.11
CA ILE A 3 -5.83 -9.63 -20.02
C ILE A 3 -4.88 -8.42 -20.01
N ARG A 4 -5.08 -7.43 -20.91
CA ARG A 4 -4.23 -6.22 -20.95
C ARG A 4 -4.41 -5.30 -19.74
N PHE A 5 -5.59 -5.32 -19.12
CA PHE A 5 -5.85 -4.53 -17.92
C PHE A 5 -5.18 -5.18 -16.70
N GLU A 6 -5.32 -6.50 -16.55
CA GLU A 6 -4.68 -7.28 -15.49
C GLU A 6 -3.15 -7.21 -15.57
N GLU A 7 -2.57 -7.49 -16.75
CA GLU A 7 -1.12 -7.38 -17.01
C GLU A 7 -0.59 -6.00 -16.60
N PHE A 8 -1.27 -4.92 -17.03
CA PHE A 8 -0.87 -3.57 -16.69
C PHE A 8 -0.93 -3.28 -15.18
N LEU A 9 -1.93 -3.82 -14.48
CA LEU A 9 -2.04 -3.68 -13.03
C LEU A 9 -0.95 -4.44 -12.26
N GLU A 10 -0.56 -5.61 -12.76
CA GLU A 10 0.50 -6.45 -12.21
C GLU A 10 1.88 -5.81 -12.40
N GLU A 11 2.18 -5.37 -13.62
CA GLU A 11 3.42 -4.66 -13.96
C GLU A 11 3.65 -3.43 -13.08
N ASN A 12 2.55 -2.75 -12.70
CA ASN A 12 2.59 -1.54 -11.91
C ASN A 12 2.20 -1.75 -10.44
N SER A 13 2.25 -2.99 -9.94
CA SER A 13 1.73 -3.41 -8.62
C SER A 13 2.23 -2.59 -7.41
N ASP A 14 3.40 -1.96 -7.52
CA ASP A 14 4.00 -1.10 -6.48
C ASP A 14 3.94 0.42 -6.78
N THR A 15 3.30 0.82 -7.88
CA THR A 15 3.21 2.22 -8.32
C THR A 15 1.77 2.73 -8.23
N PRO A 16 1.51 3.96 -7.75
CA PRO A 16 0.19 4.58 -7.85
C PRO A 16 -0.23 4.71 -9.32
N LEU A 17 -1.48 4.36 -9.62
CA LEU A 17 -2.04 4.49 -10.96
C LEU A 17 -3.22 5.47 -10.95
N TYR A 18 -3.36 6.19 -12.05
CA TYR A 18 -4.48 7.09 -12.34
C TYR A 18 -5.33 6.52 -13.49
N PRO A 19 -6.65 6.77 -13.51
CA PRO A 19 -7.53 6.26 -14.57
C PRO A 19 -7.06 6.60 -15.99
N ALA A 20 -6.53 7.81 -16.18
CA ALA A 20 -6.03 8.28 -17.47
C ALA A 20 -4.83 7.45 -17.97
N GLU A 21 -3.91 7.05 -17.08
CA GLU A 21 -2.75 6.23 -17.43
C GLU A 21 -3.19 4.83 -17.88
N ILE A 22 -4.19 4.27 -17.20
CA ILE A 22 -4.74 2.96 -17.56
C ILE A 22 -5.47 3.04 -18.90
N CYS A 23 -6.30 4.08 -19.10
CA CYS A 23 -6.97 4.30 -20.38
C CYS A 23 -5.97 4.41 -21.53
N ALA A 24 -4.88 5.16 -21.34
CA ALA A 24 -3.82 5.32 -22.32
C ALA A 24 -3.07 4.00 -22.60
N ALA A 25 -2.72 3.23 -21.56
CA ALA A 25 -1.97 1.98 -21.71
C ALA A 25 -2.79 0.84 -22.35
N VAL A 26 -4.08 0.77 -22.03
CA VAL A 26 -4.99 -0.27 -22.55
C VAL A 26 -5.63 0.15 -23.89
N GLY A 27 -5.54 1.43 -24.27
CA GLY A 27 -6.19 1.97 -25.47
C GLY A 27 -7.72 2.03 -25.33
N ALA A 28 -8.22 2.28 -24.12
CA ALA A 28 -9.62 2.19 -23.76
C ALA A 28 -10.22 3.56 -23.43
N ALA A 29 -11.49 3.78 -23.81
CA ALA A 29 -12.26 4.90 -23.29
C ALA A 29 -12.62 4.68 -21.80
N GLU A 30 -12.86 5.76 -21.05
CA GLU A 30 -13.19 5.68 -19.62
C GLU A 30 -14.42 4.79 -19.35
N ARG A 31 -15.42 4.84 -20.24
CA ARG A 31 -16.62 3.99 -20.14
C ARG A 31 -16.27 2.50 -20.19
N THR A 32 -15.31 2.14 -21.04
CA THR A 32 -14.83 0.76 -21.18
C THR A 32 -13.99 0.34 -19.98
N LEU A 33 -13.12 1.23 -19.47
CA LEU A 33 -12.40 0.99 -18.21
C LEU A 33 -13.36 0.76 -17.04
N ARG A 34 -14.43 1.55 -16.97
CA ARG A 34 -15.46 1.40 -15.93
C ARG A 34 -16.15 0.05 -15.99
N ALA A 35 -16.62 -0.34 -17.17
CA ALA A 35 -17.24 -1.65 -17.39
C ALA A 35 -16.28 -2.80 -17.05
N ALA A 36 -15.01 -2.70 -17.48
CA ALA A 36 -14.00 -3.72 -17.18
C ALA A 36 -13.69 -3.83 -15.68
N CYS A 37 -13.60 -2.71 -14.94
CA CYS A 37 -13.43 -2.76 -13.49
C CYS A 37 -14.68 -3.32 -12.78
N GLU A 38 -15.88 -2.96 -13.22
CA GLU A 38 -17.11 -3.51 -12.64
C GLU A 38 -17.21 -5.03 -12.88
N ASP A 39 -16.85 -5.50 -14.07
CA ASP A 39 -16.86 -6.92 -14.43
C ASP A 39 -15.78 -7.73 -13.67
N HIS A 40 -14.56 -7.18 -13.55
CA HIS A 40 -13.43 -7.91 -12.98
C HIS A 40 -13.30 -7.80 -11.45
N VAL A 41 -13.58 -6.62 -10.87
CA VAL A 41 -13.41 -6.35 -9.43
C VAL A 41 -14.70 -5.94 -8.73
N GLY A 42 -15.84 -5.90 -9.43
CA GLY A 42 -17.14 -5.55 -8.84
C GLY A 42 -17.25 -4.09 -8.41
N MET A 43 -16.34 -3.21 -8.85
CA MET A 43 -16.32 -1.81 -8.44
C MET A 43 -15.79 -0.87 -9.51
N GLY A 44 -16.23 0.39 -9.45
CA GLY A 44 -15.74 1.42 -10.37
C GLY A 44 -14.24 1.72 -10.21
N PRO A 45 -13.56 2.16 -11.29
CA PRO A 45 -12.11 2.33 -11.35
C PRO A 45 -11.59 3.32 -10.32
N ILE A 46 -12.32 4.41 -10.06
CA ILE A 46 -11.95 5.41 -9.06
C ILE A 46 -11.84 4.80 -7.66
N ARG A 47 -12.82 3.98 -7.28
CA ARG A 47 -12.84 3.32 -5.97
C ARG A 47 -11.73 2.27 -5.87
N TYR A 48 -11.57 1.46 -6.90
CA TYR A 48 -10.51 0.45 -6.96
C TYR A 48 -9.12 1.07 -6.81
N LEU A 49 -8.83 2.11 -7.58
CA LEU A 49 -7.52 2.79 -7.54
C LEU A 49 -7.28 3.52 -6.24
N ALA A 50 -8.32 4.11 -5.63
CA ALA A 50 -8.22 4.71 -4.30
C ALA A 50 -7.84 3.66 -3.24
N LEU A 51 -8.49 2.48 -3.25
CA LEU A 51 -8.15 1.38 -2.34
C LEU A 51 -6.72 0.88 -2.59
N ARG A 52 -6.36 0.64 -3.86
CA ARG A 52 -5.01 0.21 -4.24
C ARG A 52 -3.94 1.19 -3.75
N ARG A 53 -4.17 2.50 -3.89
CA ARG A 53 -3.30 3.55 -3.37
C ARG A 53 -3.19 3.51 -1.84
N MET A 54 -4.29 3.32 -1.11
CA MET A 54 -4.27 3.17 0.35
C MET A 54 -3.42 1.97 0.79
N HIS A 55 -3.54 0.83 0.10
CA HIS A 55 -2.73 -0.35 0.35
C HIS A 55 -1.24 -0.12 0.04
N LEU A 56 -0.92 0.61 -1.03
CA LEU A 56 0.46 1.01 -1.36
C LEU A 56 1.08 1.87 -0.25
N VAL A 57 0.36 2.91 0.18
CA VAL A 57 0.82 3.77 1.27
C VAL A 57 1.03 2.97 2.55
N ARG A 58 0.10 2.08 2.90
CA ARG A 58 0.26 1.21 4.08
C ARG A 58 1.51 0.35 4.00
N ARG A 59 1.78 -0.28 2.84
CA ARG A 59 3.00 -1.06 2.61
C ARG A 59 4.26 -0.20 2.78
N ALA A 60 4.26 1.01 2.24
CA ALA A 60 5.38 1.94 2.37
C ALA A 60 5.59 2.41 3.83
N LEU A 61 4.52 2.69 4.57
CA LEU A 61 4.57 3.02 5.99
C LEU A 61 5.16 1.87 6.82
N LEU A 62 4.70 0.64 6.59
CA LEU A 62 5.17 -0.55 7.32
C LEU A 62 6.64 -0.91 7.03
N ARG A 63 7.12 -0.61 5.81
CA ARG A 63 8.54 -0.84 5.44
C ARG A 63 9.46 0.30 5.88
N SER A 64 8.90 1.45 6.24
CA SER A 64 9.67 2.63 6.63
C SER A 64 9.95 2.64 8.12
N HIS A 65 11.05 3.29 8.50
CA HIS A 65 11.30 3.64 9.88
C HIS A 65 10.81 5.05 10.19
N SER A 66 10.14 5.21 11.34
CA SER A 66 9.67 6.51 11.83
C SER A 66 10.79 7.53 12.07
N SER A 67 12.05 7.08 12.21
CA SER A 67 13.22 7.96 12.32
C SER A 67 13.70 8.55 10.99
N THR A 68 13.33 7.96 9.86
CA THR A 68 13.84 8.34 8.52
C THR A 68 12.75 8.69 7.52
N ALA A 69 11.48 8.51 7.87
CA ALA A 69 10.35 8.83 7.01
C ALA A 69 9.22 9.50 7.78
N THR A 70 8.40 10.28 7.07
CA THR A 70 7.20 10.90 7.60
C THR A 70 5.98 10.41 6.84
N VAL A 71 4.83 10.39 7.52
CA VAL A 71 3.53 10.09 6.89
C VAL A 71 3.31 11.01 5.70
N THR A 72 3.60 12.30 5.85
CA THR A 72 3.44 13.31 4.78
C THR A 72 4.23 12.93 3.54
N ARG A 73 5.54 12.64 3.68
CA ARG A 73 6.41 12.28 2.56
C ARG A 73 5.87 11.05 1.82
N ILE A 74 5.55 10.00 2.58
CA ILE A 74 5.06 8.75 1.99
C ILE A 74 3.71 8.98 1.30
N ALA A 75 2.79 9.72 1.92
CA ALA A 75 1.50 10.02 1.32
C ALA A 75 1.63 10.83 0.02
N THR A 76 2.52 11.83 -0.02
CA THR A 76 2.78 12.65 -1.22
C THR A 76 3.47 11.85 -2.32
N ASP A 77 4.44 11.00 -2.00
CA ASP A 77 5.12 10.13 -2.98
C ASP A 77 4.13 9.16 -3.66
N HIS A 78 3.03 8.84 -2.99
CA HIS A 78 1.94 8.02 -3.53
C HIS A 78 0.75 8.84 -4.07
N GLY A 79 0.89 10.16 -4.21
CA GLY A 79 -0.10 11.03 -4.87
C GLY A 79 -1.28 11.48 -3.98
N SER A 80 -1.12 11.46 -2.64
CA SER A 80 -2.12 11.96 -1.70
C SER A 80 -1.80 13.39 -1.25
N TRP A 81 -2.51 14.37 -1.81
CA TRP A 81 -2.26 15.80 -1.56
C TRP A 81 -3.12 16.38 -0.43
N GLU A 82 -4.31 15.81 -0.19
CA GLU A 82 -5.21 16.21 0.89
C GLU A 82 -4.97 15.35 2.15
N LEU A 83 -3.88 15.63 2.87
CA LEU A 83 -3.42 14.81 4.01
C LEU A 83 -4.50 14.54 5.07
N GLY A 84 -5.37 15.52 5.35
CA GLY A 84 -6.48 15.36 6.29
C GLY A 84 -7.53 14.35 5.81
N ARG A 85 -8.02 14.50 4.57
CA ARG A 85 -8.97 13.54 3.96
C ARG A 85 -8.35 12.16 3.83
N PHE A 86 -7.08 12.10 3.43
CA PHE A 86 -6.30 10.88 3.37
C PHE A 86 -6.27 10.17 4.72
N ALA A 87 -5.92 10.85 5.82
CA ALA A 87 -5.83 10.25 7.15
C ALA A 87 -7.18 9.70 7.65
N VAL A 88 -8.29 10.42 7.36
CA VAL A 88 -9.65 9.97 7.69
C VAL A 88 -10.01 8.71 6.89
N ALA A 89 -9.82 8.72 5.57
CA ALA A 89 -10.11 7.58 4.72
C ALA A 89 -9.23 6.36 5.05
N TYR A 90 -7.95 6.59 5.36
CA TYR A 90 -7.02 5.56 5.79
C TYR A 90 -7.49 4.89 7.09
N ARG A 91 -7.87 5.68 8.09
CA ARG A 91 -8.37 5.16 9.38
C ARG A 91 -9.67 4.39 9.19
N ALA A 92 -10.57 4.87 8.35
CA ALA A 92 -11.81 4.16 8.03
C ALA A 92 -11.55 2.79 7.39
N LEU A 93 -10.49 2.67 6.58
CA LEU A 93 -10.14 1.43 5.89
C LEU A 93 -9.34 0.44 6.76
N PHE A 94 -8.40 0.92 7.57
CA PHE A 94 -7.44 0.07 8.30
C PHE A 94 -7.62 0.04 9.82
N GLY A 95 -8.53 0.85 10.37
CA GLY A 95 -8.81 0.92 11.81
C GLY A 95 -7.78 1.70 12.64
N GLU A 96 -6.65 2.08 12.05
CA GLU A 96 -5.58 2.87 12.70
C GLU A 96 -5.16 4.07 11.81
N SER A 97 -4.49 5.07 12.40
CA SER A 97 -3.99 6.21 11.63
C SER A 97 -2.68 5.87 10.90
N PRO A 98 -2.33 6.58 9.81
CA PRO A 98 -1.06 6.38 9.11
C PRO A 98 0.17 6.54 10.03
N SER A 99 0.10 7.46 10.99
CA SER A 99 1.17 7.68 11.98
C SER A 99 1.34 6.48 12.89
N VAL A 100 0.25 5.84 13.32
CA VAL A 100 0.30 4.60 14.12
C VAL A 100 0.93 3.48 13.30
N THR A 101 0.55 3.33 12.02
CA THR A 101 1.19 2.35 11.13
C THR A 101 2.69 2.58 10.99
N LEU A 102 3.14 3.82 10.81
CA LEU A 102 4.56 4.16 10.68
C LEU A 102 5.35 3.96 12.00
N GLN A 103 4.68 4.08 13.14
CA GLN A 103 5.28 3.87 14.45
C GLN A 103 5.38 2.39 14.84
N ARG A 104 4.70 1.48 14.12
CA ARG A 104 4.94 0.04 14.30
C ARG A 104 6.38 -0.22 13.92
N ARG A 105 7.22 -0.48 14.93
CA ARG A 105 8.56 -1.00 14.69
C ARG A 105 8.42 -2.21 13.77
N PRO A 106 9.09 -2.26 12.60
CA PRO A 106 9.33 -3.56 12.00
C PRO A 106 10.10 -4.31 13.07
N GLU A 107 9.52 -5.39 13.59
CA GLU A 107 10.09 -6.14 14.69
C GLU A 107 11.56 -6.37 14.38
N ARG A 108 12.44 -5.74 15.16
CA ARG A 108 13.86 -5.97 15.05
C ARG A 108 13.98 -7.47 15.28
N ARG A 109 14.44 -8.21 14.27
CA ARG A 109 14.70 -9.65 14.34
C ARG A 109 15.91 -9.90 15.23
N ASP A 110 15.81 -9.45 16.47
CA ASP A 110 16.91 -9.20 17.36
C ASP A 110 16.50 -9.63 18.76
N ASN A 111 16.32 -10.94 18.92
CA ASN A 111 16.48 -11.62 20.20
C ASN A 111 16.54 -13.15 20.01
N ARG A 112 17.72 -13.71 19.70
CA ARG A 112 18.05 -15.12 20.05
C ARG A 112 19.54 -15.51 19.99
N SER A 113 20.48 -14.56 20.02
CA SER A 113 21.88 -14.86 20.33
C SER A 113 22.20 -14.83 21.84
N ASN A 114 21.19 -14.68 22.72
CA ASN A 114 21.41 -14.84 24.15
C ASN A 114 21.39 -16.34 24.51
N ARG A 115 22.51 -17.03 24.25
CA ARG A 115 22.78 -18.38 24.73
C ARG A 115 23.43 -18.25 26.11
N PRO A 116 22.76 -18.58 27.23
CA PRO A 116 23.48 -18.75 28.49
C PRO A 116 24.33 -20.01 28.39
N SER A 117 25.64 -19.83 28.26
CA SER A 117 26.63 -20.89 28.45
C SER A 117 26.71 -21.23 29.93
N SER A 118 25.86 -22.15 30.39
CA SER A 118 26.04 -22.83 31.67
C SER A 118 25.59 -24.28 31.52
N LEU A 119 26.52 -25.14 31.06
CA LEU A 119 26.42 -26.57 31.30
C LEU A 119 27.04 -26.82 32.67
N THR A 120 26.16 -27.03 33.64
CA THR A 120 26.40 -27.72 34.89
C THR A 120 26.93 -29.13 34.61
N GLY A 121 28.17 -29.41 35.00
CA GLY A 121 28.58 -30.73 35.50
C GLY A 121 28.96 -30.50 36.96
N THR A 122 28.20 -30.92 37.97
CA THR A 122 27.72 -32.26 38.34
C THR A 122 28.88 -33.22 38.62
N VAL A 123 29.08 -33.38 39.94
CA VAL A 123 29.67 -34.47 40.75
C VAL A 123 31.15 -34.83 40.63
#